data_AF-A0A8J5L5X8-F1
#
_entry.id   AF-A0A8J5L5X8-F1
#
_cell.length_a   1.000
_cell.length_b   1.000
_cell.length_c   1.000
_cell.angle_alpha   90.00
_cell.angle_beta   90.00
_cell.angle_gamma   90.00
#
_symmetry.space_group_name_H-M   'P 1'
#
loop_
_entity.id
_entity.type
_entity.pdbx_description
1 polymer ?
#
loop_
_entity_poly.entity_id
_entity_poly.type
_entity_poly.pdbx_seq_one_letter_code
_entity_poly.pdbx_strand_id
1 'polypeptide(L)'
;MKGEGWWNINVECVRAREEHAFPCGGRWDDITSHGDEDDLRGGEDDLLLHLRDVTWGYEQKVMASPKYVINPKEEGEEASERTDPFRWMIDGFSTIANRGADMYYSRSFTACGFNWKLQLASVLEEDGEKYVGLYLLNDDADSKISEIKAIYKLFIYDQLHAEHIQKEGENYFHSKSHGFCCKVALNKFNSLKSGLLVNDRCVFGAQIMEAFACKSDKEGIHESLSLNKDLTPRIYSWVIKDVSKSKDKLISGAFEAGGYNWCIWLYPNVATSKDCLGVFLIMDNAASLSSKTSVYVDFSLCLLDLHNANHRKLTVKHLFSSKSASWGFTKFLSWKEVQDPSRGFLLDDTCIVEASVVVLGVDTIH
;
A
#
# COMPACT_ATOMS: atom_id res chain seq x y z
N MET A 1 -3.24 -4.61 -35.92
CA MET A 1 -3.53 -3.61 -34.88
C MET A 1 -3.27 -4.30 -33.55
N LYS A 2 -2.15 -3.97 -32.90
CA LYS A 2 -1.67 -4.64 -31.69
C LYS A 2 -2.32 -3.95 -30.49
N GLY A 3 -3.05 -4.73 -29.68
CA GLY A 3 -3.63 -4.26 -28.42
C GLY A 3 -2.57 -4.24 -27.33
N GLU A 4 -2.52 -3.12 -26.60
CA GLU A 4 -1.62 -2.87 -25.49
C GLU A 4 -2.04 -3.73 -24.29
N GLY A 5 -1.14 -4.60 -23.85
CA GLY A 5 -1.28 -5.38 -22.62
C GLY A 5 -0.80 -4.55 -21.44
N TRP A 6 -1.69 -4.28 -20.50
CA TRP A 6 -1.38 -3.64 -19.23
C TRP A 6 -0.87 -4.71 -18.26
N TRP A 7 0.36 -4.58 -17.79
CA TRP A 7 0.91 -5.39 -16.72
C TRP A 7 0.65 -4.67 -15.39
N ASN A 8 -0.04 -5.33 -14.47
CA ASN A 8 -0.11 -4.91 -13.07
C ASN A 8 1.27 -5.14 -12.43
N ILE A 9 1.98 -4.06 -12.13
CA ILE A 9 3.19 -4.13 -11.31
C ILE A 9 2.73 -4.14 -9.85
N ASN A 10 2.76 -5.32 -9.22
CA ASN A 10 2.79 -5.39 -7.77
C ASN A 10 4.10 -4.78 -7.30
N VAL A 11 4.04 -3.57 -6.74
CA VAL A 11 5.18 -2.99 -6.02
C VAL A 11 5.21 -3.64 -4.65
N GLU A 12 5.82 -4.83 -4.55
CA GLU A 12 6.32 -5.31 -3.28
C GLU A 12 7.39 -4.33 -2.82
N CYS A 13 7.10 -3.61 -1.74
CA CYS A 13 8.05 -2.74 -1.07
C CYS A 13 9.12 -3.65 -0.44
N VAL A 14 10.20 -3.89 -1.19
CA VAL A 14 11.38 -4.59 -0.70
C VAL A 14 11.99 -3.73 0.41
N ARG A 15 11.71 -4.10 1.67
CA ARG A 15 12.50 -3.64 2.82
C ARG A 15 13.93 -4.16 2.65
N ALA A 16 14.78 -3.35 2.03
CA ALA A 16 16.23 -3.50 2.16
C ALA A 16 16.60 -3.23 3.63
N ARG A 17 17.60 -3.94 4.16
CA ARG A 17 18.08 -3.82 5.55
C ARG A 17 18.54 -2.39 5.85
N GLU A 18 17.65 -1.57 6.43
CA GLU A 18 17.87 -0.20 6.88
C GLU A 18 18.40 -0.18 8.34
N GLU A 19 19.69 -0.47 8.56
CA GLU A 19 20.23 -0.33 9.93
C GLU A 19 20.89 1.04 10.18
N HIS A 20 21.16 1.87 9.15
CA HIS A 20 22.04 3.06 9.32
C HIS A 20 21.66 4.34 8.56
N ALA A 21 20.46 4.44 7.96
CA ALA A 21 20.02 5.64 7.24
C ALA A 21 19.03 6.47 8.07
N PHE A 22 19.21 7.81 8.12
CA PHE A 22 18.39 8.69 8.97
C PHE A 22 18.13 10.06 8.31
N PRO A 23 16.98 10.71 8.57
CA PRO A 23 16.73 12.10 8.21
C PRO A 23 17.38 13.08 9.21
N CYS A 24 17.83 14.25 8.75
CA CYS A 24 18.21 15.35 9.63
C CYS A 24 16.98 16.25 9.86
N GLY A 25 16.21 16.04 10.93
CA GLY A 25 14.94 16.77 11.12
C GLY A 25 14.37 16.91 12.53
N GLY A 26 15.15 16.70 13.60
CA GLY A 26 14.79 17.12 14.96
C GLY A 26 15.47 18.44 15.31
N ARG A 27 14.80 19.36 16.00
CA ARG A 27 15.35 20.64 16.49
C ARG A 27 16.48 20.35 17.49
N TRP A 28 17.74 20.65 17.14
CA TRP A 28 18.93 20.42 17.98
C TRP A 28 19.54 21.74 18.45
N ASP A 29 18.70 22.66 18.91
CA ASP A 29 19.14 23.86 19.61
C ASP A 29 18.54 23.85 21.03
N ASP A 30 19.42 24.04 22.01
CA ASP A 30 19.20 24.23 23.45
C ASP A 30 18.81 23.01 24.32
N ILE A 31 19.82 22.31 24.83
CA ILE A 31 19.82 21.86 26.24
C ILE A 31 21.22 22.11 26.82
N THR A 32 21.42 23.31 27.36
CA THR A 32 22.36 23.51 28.47
C THR A 32 21.67 23.06 29.76
N SER A 33 22.38 22.22 30.49
CA SER A 33 22.14 21.73 31.86
C SER A 33 21.47 22.71 32.83
N HIS A 34 20.55 22.20 33.65
CA HIS A 34 20.36 22.31 35.12
C HIS A 34 18.98 21.65 35.37
N GLY A 35 18.83 20.52 36.05
CA GLY A 35 19.17 20.30 37.45
C GLY A 35 18.04 20.86 38.31
N ASP A 36 17.03 20.04 38.64
CA ASP A 36 16.52 19.83 40.02
C ASP A 36 15.21 19.03 40.05
N GLU A 37 15.14 18.16 41.06
CA GLU A 37 14.09 17.22 41.42
C GLU A 37 12.88 17.90 42.13
N ASP A 38 11.82 17.09 42.25
CA ASP A 38 10.78 17.09 43.29
C ASP A 38 9.37 17.66 43.04
N ASP A 39 8.43 16.75 43.35
CA ASP A 39 7.18 16.90 44.11
C ASP A 39 5.77 16.88 43.43
N LEU A 40 5.08 15.76 43.75
CA LEU A 40 3.71 15.59 44.30
C LEU A 40 2.43 15.71 43.44
N ARG A 41 1.77 14.53 43.34
CA ARG A 41 0.37 14.17 43.70
C ARG A 41 -0.76 15.20 43.57
N GLY A 42 -1.85 14.75 42.92
CA GLY A 42 -3.21 14.77 43.50
C GLY A 42 -4.36 15.23 42.60
N GLY A 43 -5.48 14.49 42.63
CA GLY A 43 -6.83 15.07 42.53
C GLY A 43 -7.74 14.55 41.39
N GLU A 44 -8.64 13.63 41.75
CA GLU A 44 -9.87 13.26 41.01
C GLU A 44 -11.03 14.24 41.29
N ASP A 45 -12.05 14.14 40.42
CA ASP A 45 -13.49 14.37 40.61
C ASP A 45 -14.19 15.69 40.18
N ASP A 46 -15.22 15.44 39.35
CA ASP A 46 -16.63 15.87 39.46
C ASP A 46 -17.18 16.86 38.39
N LEU A 47 -18.18 16.40 37.62
CA LEU A 47 -19.58 16.88 37.65
C LEU A 47 -20.39 16.48 36.39
N LEU A 48 -21.46 15.70 36.61
CA LEU A 48 -22.54 15.34 35.69
C LEU A 48 -23.89 15.77 36.29
N LEU A 49 -24.70 16.52 35.54
CA LEU A 49 -26.12 16.87 35.78
C LEU A 49 -26.73 17.26 34.41
N HIS A 50 -27.99 17.11 34.02
CA HIS A 50 -29.24 16.44 34.42
C HIS A 50 -30.25 16.81 33.31
N LEU A 51 -31.30 16.00 33.04
CA LEU A 51 -32.71 16.46 32.89
C LEU A 51 -33.68 15.31 32.56
N ARG A 52 -34.91 15.45 33.08
CA ARG A 52 -36.00 14.46 33.23
C ARG A 52 -37.20 14.68 32.29
N ASP A 53 -37.91 13.57 32.09
CA ASP A 53 -39.29 13.24 31.66
C ASP A 53 -40.43 14.29 31.67
N VAL A 54 -41.38 14.12 30.73
CA VAL A 54 -42.84 14.31 30.94
C VAL A 54 -43.65 13.34 30.06
N THR A 55 -44.68 12.71 30.64
CA THR A 55 -45.67 11.79 30.02
C THR A 55 -47.05 12.45 29.87
N TRP A 56 -47.92 11.94 28.96
CA TRP A 56 -49.40 11.89 29.07
C TRP A 56 -49.98 10.97 27.96
N GLY A 57 -51.10 10.28 28.22
CA GLY A 57 -51.76 9.36 27.26
C GLY A 57 -53.29 9.51 27.18
N TYR A 58 -53.95 8.87 26.19
CA TYR A 58 -55.25 8.12 26.24
C TYR A 58 -55.82 7.76 24.83
N GLU A 59 -56.17 6.47 24.68
CA GLU A 59 -57.27 5.75 23.98
C GLU A 59 -57.73 5.89 22.49
N GLN A 60 -58.31 4.75 22.04
CA GLN A 60 -58.58 4.23 20.68
C GLN A 60 -59.89 4.71 20.00
N LYS A 61 -59.92 4.64 18.65
CA LYS A 61 -61.12 4.18 17.90
C LYS A 61 -60.78 3.70 16.47
N VAL A 62 -61.39 2.58 16.06
CA VAL A 62 -61.23 1.86 14.79
C VAL A 62 -62.32 2.27 13.77
N MET A 63 -61.98 2.40 12.47
CA MET A 63 -62.66 1.80 11.29
C MET A 63 -62.45 2.55 9.95
N ALA A 64 -62.19 1.73 8.93
CA ALA A 64 -62.45 1.87 7.48
C ALA A 64 -61.49 2.68 6.57
N SER A 65 -60.88 1.97 5.61
CA SER A 65 -60.22 2.49 4.39
C SER A 65 -61.24 2.73 3.27
N PRO A 66 -60.98 3.62 2.26
CA PRO A 66 -60.14 3.20 1.14
C PRO A 66 -59.24 4.28 0.47
N LYS A 67 -58.08 3.78 -0.01
CA LYS A 67 -57.31 4.11 -1.24
C LYS A 67 -56.57 5.46 -1.41
N TYR A 68 -55.23 5.31 -1.33
CA TYR A 68 -54.12 5.93 -2.09
C TYR A 68 -53.88 7.45 -2.06
N VAL A 69 -52.83 7.85 -1.32
CA VAL A 69 -51.84 8.88 -1.70
C VAL A 69 -50.45 8.42 -1.18
N ILE A 70 -49.39 8.75 -1.92
CA ILE A 70 -48.02 8.23 -1.84
C ILE A 70 -47.11 9.02 -0.87
N ASN A 71 -46.23 8.27 -0.18
CA ASN A 71 -45.00 8.60 0.58
C ASN A 71 -45.08 9.31 1.95
N PRO A 72 -44.11 9.12 2.88
CA PRO A 72 -43.12 8.03 3.07
C PRO A 72 -43.23 7.40 4.49
N LYS A 73 -42.70 6.18 4.71
CA LYS A 73 -42.43 5.61 6.06
C LYS A 73 -40.94 5.28 6.09
N GLU A 74 -40.12 5.90 6.94
CA GLU A 74 -40.00 5.70 8.40
C GLU A 74 -39.78 4.25 8.83
N GLU A 75 -38.72 4.11 9.62
CA GLU A 75 -37.95 2.93 9.98
C GLU A 75 -38.76 1.86 10.73
N GLY A 76 -38.37 0.60 10.52
CA GLY A 76 -38.78 -0.53 11.35
C GLY A 76 -38.98 -1.81 10.54
N GLU A 77 -38.12 -2.80 10.81
CA GLU A 77 -38.08 -4.17 10.28
C GLU A 77 -37.38 -4.36 8.92
N GLU A 78 -36.05 -4.40 8.94
CA GLU A 78 -35.27 -5.15 7.95
C GLU A 78 -35.58 -6.64 8.12
N ALA A 79 -36.64 -7.11 7.46
CA ALA A 79 -36.65 -8.48 7.00
C ALA A 79 -35.55 -8.58 5.93
N SER A 80 -34.39 -9.12 6.30
CA SER A 80 -33.42 -9.65 5.35
C SER A 80 -34.16 -10.59 4.39
N GLU A 81 -34.50 -10.10 3.19
CA GLU A 81 -34.88 -10.97 2.09
C GLU A 81 -33.65 -11.84 1.80
N ARG A 82 -33.63 -13.02 2.41
CA ARG A 82 -32.59 -14.02 2.20
C ARG A 82 -32.65 -14.41 0.71
N THR A 83 -31.80 -13.78 -0.10
CA THR A 83 -31.72 -14.10 -1.52
C THR A 83 -31.23 -15.54 -1.67
N ASP A 84 -31.97 -16.37 -2.40
CA ASP A 84 -31.53 -17.74 -2.66
C ASP A 84 -30.20 -17.71 -3.43
N PRO A 85 -29.21 -18.56 -3.07
CA PRO A 85 -27.94 -18.58 -3.79
C PRO A 85 -28.15 -18.89 -5.28
N PHE A 86 -27.52 -18.10 -6.14
CA PHE A 86 -27.37 -18.44 -7.54
C PHE A 86 -26.55 -19.72 -7.66
N ARG A 87 -27.03 -20.68 -8.46
CA ARG A 87 -26.38 -21.98 -8.69
C ARG A 87 -26.02 -22.14 -10.15
N TRP A 88 -24.80 -22.60 -10.39
CA TRP A 88 -24.25 -22.86 -11.71
C TRP A 88 -23.70 -24.28 -11.77
N MET A 89 -24.37 -25.14 -12.53
CA MET A 89 -23.94 -26.52 -12.78
C MET A 89 -23.11 -26.59 -14.06
N ILE A 90 -22.00 -27.33 -13.99
CA ILE A 90 -21.21 -27.73 -15.15
C ILE A 90 -21.38 -29.24 -15.31
N ASP A 91 -21.80 -29.65 -16.50
CA ASP A 91 -21.86 -31.04 -16.94
C ASP A 91 -20.70 -31.27 -17.93
N GLY A 92 -19.83 -32.24 -17.65
CA GLY A 92 -18.63 -32.49 -18.44
C GLY A 92 -17.37 -31.79 -17.93
N PHE A 93 -17.16 -31.65 -16.61
CA PHE A 93 -16.03 -30.92 -16.03
C PHE A 93 -14.66 -31.43 -16.52
N SER A 94 -14.52 -32.75 -16.71
CA SER A 94 -13.31 -33.37 -17.24
C SER A 94 -12.87 -32.78 -18.59
N THR A 95 -13.83 -32.37 -19.44
CA THR A 95 -13.56 -31.76 -20.75
C THR A 95 -12.85 -30.42 -20.61
N ILE A 96 -13.22 -29.62 -19.60
CA ILE A 96 -12.64 -28.30 -19.36
C ILE A 96 -11.35 -28.38 -18.53
N ALA A 97 -11.21 -29.36 -17.65
CA ALA A 97 -9.99 -29.58 -16.88
C ALA A 97 -8.83 -30.08 -17.77
N ASN A 98 -9.12 -30.91 -18.78
CA ASN A 98 -8.11 -31.46 -19.69
C ASN A 98 -7.55 -30.44 -20.69
N ARG A 99 -8.18 -29.27 -20.85
CA ARG A 99 -7.71 -28.20 -21.74
C ARG A 99 -6.64 -27.30 -21.11
N GLY A 100 -6.37 -27.43 -19.81
CA GLY A 100 -5.39 -26.64 -19.08
C GLY A 100 -6.03 -25.49 -18.29
N ALA A 101 -5.22 -24.47 -17.96
CA ALA A 101 -5.63 -23.30 -17.18
C ALA A 101 -6.49 -22.34 -18.03
N ASP A 102 -7.77 -22.68 -18.16
CA ASP A 102 -8.78 -21.86 -18.83
C ASP A 102 -9.77 -21.26 -17.82
N MET A 103 -10.36 -20.12 -18.22
CA MET A 103 -11.38 -19.41 -17.45
C MET A 103 -12.76 -19.60 -18.09
N TYR A 104 -13.73 -20.01 -17.28
CA TYR A 104 -15.11 -20.25 -17.71
C TYR A 104 -16.05 -19.32 -16.94
N TYR A 105 -17.13 -18.89 -17.57
CA TYR A 105 -18.04 -17.90 -16.99
C TYR A 105 -19.47 -18.44 -16.92
N SER A 106 -20.16 -18.15 -15.82
CA SER A 106 -21.61 -18.34 -15.77
C SER A 106 -22.31 -17.28 -16.62
N ARG A 107 -23.61 -17.48 -16.84
CA ARG A 107 -24.49 -16.37 -17.20
C ARG A 107 -24.53 -15.31 -16.09
N SER A 108 -24.94 -14.10 -16.46
CA SER A 108 -25.23 -13.03 -15.51
C SER A 108 -26.46 -13.39 -14.65
N PHE A 109 -26.43 -12.96 -13.40
CA PHE A 109 -27.53 -13.04 -12.45
C PHE A 109 -27.62 -11.75 -11.64
N THR A 110 -28.85 -11.37 -11.27
CA THR A 110 -29.11 -10.11 -10.57
C THR A 110 -29.33 -10.39 -9.09
N ALA A 111 -28.65 -9.65 -8.22
CA ALA A 111 -28.84 -9.69 -6.78
C ALA A 111 -28.49 -8.34 -6.16
N CYS A 112 -29.25 -7.91 -5.14
CA CYS A 112 -29.09 -6.62 -4.46
C CYS A 112 -29.08 -5.40 -5.41
N GLY A 113 -29.78 -5.48 -6.55
CA GLY A 113 -29.85 -4.41 -7.54
C GLY A 113 -28.68 -4.32 -8.52
N PHE A 114 -27.72 -5.25 -8.48
CA PHE A 114 -26.55 -5.30 -9.36
C PHE A 114 -26.49 -6.59 -10.15
N ASN A 115 -25.78 -6.57 -11.28
CA ASN A 115 -25.54 -7.77 -12.09
C ASN A 115 -24.18 -8.38 -11.77
N TRP A 116 -24.19 -9.70 -11.60
CA TRP A 116 -23.06 -10.49 -11.18
C TRP A 116 -22.85 -11.68 -12.12
N LYS A 117 -21.63 -12.21 -12.17
CA LYS A 117 -21.32 -13.48 -12.81
C LYS A 117 -20.27 -14.24 -12.02
N LEU A 118 -20.26 -15.55 -12.16
CA LEU A 118 -19.20 -16.40 -11.64
C LEU A 118 -18.14 -16.61 -12.71
N GLN A 119 -16.87 -16.61 -12.29
CA GLN A 119 -15.75 -17.09 -13.10
C GLN A 119 -15.15 -18.31 -12.40
N LEU A 120 -14.97 -19.37 -13.16
CA LEU A 120 -14.32 -20.60 -12.75
C LEU A 120 -12.96 -20.70 -13.43
N ALA A 121 -11.93 -20.89 -12.63
CA ALA A 121 -10.64 -21.36 -13.08
C ALA A 121 -10.60 -22.89 -12.88
N SER A 122 -10.57 -23.64 -13.98
CA SER A 122 -10.61 -25.11 -13.94
C SER A 122 -9.35 -25.71 -13.32
N VAL A 123 -8.20 -25.07 -13.56
CA VAL A 123 -6.90 -25.41 -12.99
C VAL A 123 -6.12 -24.11 -12.71
N LEU A 124 -5.97 -23.76 -11.45
CA LEU A 124 -5.05 -22.73 -10.95
C LEU A 124 -3.81 -23.42 -10.38
N GLU A 125 -2.62 -22.91 -10.68
CA GLU A 125 -1.36 -23.42 -10.12
C GLU A 125 -0.70 -22.35 -9.26
N GLU A 126 -0.50 -22.65 -7.98
CA GLU A 126 0.12 -21.76 -6.98
C GLU A 126 1.09 -22.59 -6.14
N ASP A 127 2.35 -22.16 -6.02
CA ASP A 127 3.40 -22.84 -5.26
C ASP A 127 3.60 -24.34 -5.61
N GLY A 128 3.35 -24.71 -6.87
CA GLY A 128 3.44 -26.10 -7.36
C GLY A 128 2.21 -26.96 -7.06
N GLU A 129 1.19 -26.40 -6.41
CA GLU A 129 -0.07 -27.06 -6.08
C GLU A 129 -1.18 -26.62 -7.03
N LYS A 130 -2.13 -27.53 -7.33
CA LYS A 130 -3.23 -27.29 -8.28
C LYS A 130 -4.58 -27.17 -7.59
N TYR A 131 -5.37 -26.20 -8.01
CA TYR A 131 -6.66 -25.86 -7.43
C TYR A 131 -7.75 -25.68 -8.49
N VAL A 132 -9.00 -25.89 -8.09
CA VAL A 132 -10.19 -25.34 -8.76
C VAL A 132 -10.56 -24.07 -8.02
N GLY A 133 -10.69 -22.95 -8.74
CA GLY A 133 -10.97 -21.64 -8.13
C GLY A 133 -12.25 -21.01 -8.65
N LEU A 134 -13.04 -20.45 -7.75
CA LEU A 134 -14.28 -19.74 -8.07
C LEU A 134 -14.18 -18.28 -7.63
N TYR A 135 -14.58 -17.39 -8.54
CA TYR A 135 -14.61 -15.95 -8.32
C TYR A 135 -16.00 -15.39 -8.59
N LEU A 136 -16.35 -14.34 -7.85
CA LEU A 136 -17.48 -13.47 -8.18
C LEU A 136 -16.97 -12.29 -9.01
N LEU A 137 -17.71 -11.86 -10.03
CA LEU A 137 -17.41 -10.65 -10.80
C LEU A 137 -18.65 -9.77 -10.86
N ASN A 138 -18.42 -8.46 -10.88
CA ASN A 138 -19.44 -7.52 -11.32
C ASN A 138 -19.59 -7.59 -12.86
N ASP A 139 -20.83 -7.61 -13.32
CA ASP A 139 -21.20 -7.68 -14.74
C ASP A 139 -21.97 -6.45 -15.22
N ASP A 140 -22.04 -5.39 -14.39
CA ASP A 140 -22.54 -4.09 -14.80
C ASP A 140 -21.48 -3.35 -15.64
N ALA A 141 -21.22 -3.89 -16.83
CA ALA A 141 -20.37 -3.26 -17.83
C ALA A 141 -20.89 -1.85 -18.12
N ASP A 142 -20.01 -0.85 -18.02
CA ASP A 142 -20.27 0.55 -18.37
C ASP A 142 -21.31 1.28 -17.50
N SER A 143 -21.63 0.77 -16.31
CA SER A 143 -22.39 1.57 -15.34
C SER A 143 -21.55 2.78 -14.87
N LYS A 144 -22.16 3.97 -14.74
CA LYS A 144 -21.51 5.16 -14.15
C LYS A 144 -21.17 4.98 -12.65
N ILE A 145 -21.34 3.78 -12.12
CA ILE A 145 -21.06 3.41 -10.75
C ILE A 145 -19.56 3.14 -10.68
N SER A 146 -18.83 4.02 -10.01
CA SER A 146 -17.37 3.94 -9.90
C SER A 146 -16.93 2.69 -9.14
N GLU A 147 -17.71 2.27 -8.14
CA GLU A 147 -17.38 1.12 -7.30
C GLU A 147 -18.63 0.58 -6.59
N ILE A 148 -18.72 -0.75 -6.44
CA ILE A 148 -19.78 -1.45 -5.70
C ILE A 148 -19.12 -2.24 -4.57
N LYS A 149 -19.45 -1.92 -3.33
CA LYS A 149 -19.07 -2.77 -2.20
C LYS A 149 -20.09 -3.90 -2.07
N ALA A 150 -19.61 -5.15 -1.94
CA ALA A 150 -20.49 -6.29 -1.72
C ALA A 150 -19.94 -7.27 -0.67
N ILE A 151 -20.85 -7.82 0.11
CA ILE A 151 -20.63 -8.92 1.06
C ILE A 151 -21.37 -10.14 0.52
N TYR A 152 -20.63 -11.22 0.29
CA TYR A 152 -21.14 -12.38 -0.45
C TYR A 152 -20.53 -13.68 0.05
N LYS A 153 -21.20 -14.79 -0.29
CA LYS A 153 -20.72 -16.16 -0.08
C LYS A 153 -20.57 -16.86 -1.41
N LEU A 154 -19.44 -17.52 -1.59
CA LEU A 154 -19.19 -18.44 -2.70
C LEU A 154 -19.33 -19.88 -2.23
N PHE A 155 -19.89 -20.73 -3.08
CA PHE A 155 -20.18 -22.13 -2.79
C PHE A 155 -19.59 -23.07 -3.84
N ILE A 156 -19.00 -24.17 -3.39
CA ILE A 156 -18.70 -25.37 -4.17
C ILE A 156 -19.48 -26.50 -3.52
N TYR A 157 -20.54 -26.95 -4.17
CA TYR A 157 -21.52 -27.85 -3.55
C TYR A 157 -21.03 -29.30 -3.56
N ASP A 158 -20.94 -29.89 -2.37
CA ASP A 158 -20.99 -31.34 -2.19
C ASP A 158 -22.41 -31.85 -2.52
N GLN A 159 -22.51 -32.72 -3.52
CA GLN A 159 -23.75 -33.26 -4.06
C GLN A 159 -24.22 -34.55 -3.35
N LEU A 160 -23.42 -35.10 -2.43
CA LEU A 160 -23.67 -36.38 -1.76
C LEU A 160 -23.94 -36.24 -0.26
N HIS A 161 -23.24 -35.33 0.43
CA HIS A 161 -23.22 -35.28 1.90
C HIS A 161 -23.75 -33.97 2.50
N ALA A 162 -24.15 -33.00 1.66
CA ALA A 162 -24.53 -31.64 2.07
C ALA A 162 -23.42 -30.84 2.78
N GLU A 163 -22.16 -31.30 2.75
CA GLU A 163 -20.99 -30.63 3.31
C GLU A 163 -20.31 -29.71 2.27
N HIS A 164 -21.03 -28.67 1.84
CA HIS A 164 -20.52 -27.75 0.81
C HIS A 164 -19.29 -26.96 1.29
N ILE A 165 -18.35 -26.70 0.38
CA ILE A 165 -17.29 -25.73 0.64
C ILE A 165 -17.90 -24.35 0.44
N GLN A 166 -17.81 -23.50 1.45
CA GLN A 166 -18.28 -22.12 1.37
C GLN A 166 -17.21 -21.15 1.87
N LYS A 167 -17.15 -19.99 1.24
CA LYS A 167 -16.29 -18.89 1.69
C LYS A 167 -17.04 -17.57 1.61
N GLU A 168 -17.09 -16.89 2.74
CA GLU A 168 -17.60 -15.53 2.85
C GLU A 168 -16.49 -14.53 2.54
N GLY A 169 -16.86 -13.45 1.87
CA GLY A 169 -15.94 -12.38 1.52
C GLY A 169 -16.66 -11.05 1.42
N GLU A 170 -15.89 -10.00 1.66
CA GLU A 170 -16.25 -8.61 1.42
C GLU A 170 -15.25 -8.07 0.40
N ASN A 171 -15.74 -7.43 -0.66
CA ASN A 171 -14.85 -6.77 -1.62
C ASN A 171 -15.50 -5.55 -2.27
N TYR A 172 -14.64 -4.70 -2.83
CA TYR A 172 -15.03 -3.60 -3.70
C TYR A 172 -14.90 -4.05 -5.16
N PHE A 173 -15.96 -3.80 -5.93
CA PHE A 173 -16.07 -4.21 -7.31
C PHE A 173 -16.08 -2.99 -8.23
N HIS A 174 -15.15 -2.95 -9.16
CA HIS A 174 -15.17 -2.02 -10.30
C HIS A 174 -15.46 -2.80 -11.58
N SER A 175 -15.61 -2.09 -12.71
CA SER A 175 -15.77 -2.74 -14.02
C SER A 175 -14.65 -3.77 -14.23
N LYS A 176 -15.04 -5.04 -14.43
CA LYS A 176 -14.15 -6.19 -14.65
C LYS A 176 -13.27 -6.62 -13.46
N SER A 177 -13.50 -6.12 -12.25
CA SER A 177 -12.81 -6.66 -11.07
C SER A 177 -13.43 -8.01 -10.64
N HIS A 178 -12.63 -8.79 -9.91
CA HIS A 178 -13.08 -10.04 -9.31
C HIS A 178 -12.95 -10.01 -7.79
N GLY A 179 -13.83 -10.76 -7.15
CA GLY A 179 -13.84 -11.03 -5.72
C GLY A 179 -12.66 -11.92 -5.29
N PHE A 180 -12.60 -12.20 -4.00
CA PHE A 180 -11.69 -13.21 -3.46
C PHE A 180 -12.02 -14.62 -4.03
N CYS A 181 -11.00 -15.47 -4.20
CA CYS A 181 -11.10 -16.80 -4.81
C CYS A 181 -11.50 -17.92 -3.82
N CYS A 182 -12.73 -18.44 -3.89
CA CYS A 182 -13.05 -19.69 -3.20
C CYS A 182 -12.39 -20.87 -3.92
N LYS A 183 -11.29 -21.40 -3.35
CA LYS A 183 -10.47 -22.46 -3.96
C LYS A 183 -10.51 -23.78 -3.20
N VAL A 184 -10.41 -24.87 -3.94
CA VAL A 184 -10.29 -26.24 -3.42
C VAL A 184 -9.17 -26.98 -4.16
N ALA A 185 -8.34 -27.73 -3.43
CA ALA A 185 -7.27 -28.50 -4.03
C ALA A 185 -7.84 -29.50 -5.05
N LEU A 186 -7.22 -29.58 -6.22
CA LEU A 186 -7.72 -30.36 -7.37
C LEU A 186 -7.84 -31.85 -7.04
N ASN A 187 -6.93 -32.38 -6.22
CA ASN A 187 -6.98 -33.75 -5.71
C ASN A 187 -8.21 -34.01 -4.82
N LYS A 188 -8.58 -33.06 -3.95
CA LYS A 188 -9.78 -33.12 -3.12
C LYS A 188 -11.03 -32.99 -3.97
N PHE A 189 -11.04 -32.07 -4.95
CA PHE A 189 -12.16 -31.88 -5.86
C PHE A 189 -12.48 -33.15 -6.66
N ASN A 190 -11.45 -33.79 -7.23
CA ASN A 190 -11.59 -35.01 -8.04
C ASN A 190 -11.80 -36.29 -7.22
N SER A 191 -11.70 -36.23 -5.89
CA SER A 191 -11.89 -37.40 -5.04
C SER A 191 -13.35 -37.84 -5.05
N LEU A 192 -13.60 -39.13 -5.36
CA LEU A 192 -14.95 -39.72 -5.34
C LEU A 192 -15.64 -39.62 -3.97
N LYS A 193 -14.88 -39.42 -2.90
CA LYS A 193 -15.41 -39.27 -1.53
C LYS A 193 -15.84 -37.84 -1.21
N SER A 194 -15.45 -36.84 -2.00
CA SER A 194 -15.72 -35.43 -1.68
C SER A 194 -17.12 -34.96 -2.06
N GLY A 195 -17.79 -35.67 -2.96
CA GLY A 195 -19.09 -35.27 -3.53
C GLY A 195 -19.07 -33.97 -4.35
N LEU A 196 -17.90 -33.34 -4.56
CA LEU A 196 -17.77 -32.08 -5.29
C LEU A 196 -17.88 -32.28 -6.82
N LEU A 197 -17.38 -33.42 -7.30
CA LEU A 197 -17.50 -33.88 -8.67
C LEU A 197 -18.18 -35.25 -8.70
N VAL A 198 -19.41 -35.33 -9.21
CA VAL A 198 -20.22 -36.55 -9.26
C VAL A 198 -20.69 -36.78 -10.69
N ASN A 199 -20.38 -37.94 -11.27
CA ASN A 199 -20.74 -38.26 -12.66
C ASN A 199 -20.32 -37.16 -13.66
N ASP A 200 -19.11 -36.64 -13.49
CA ASP A 200 -18.54 -35.52 -14.28
C ASP A 200 -19.33 -34.19 -14.19
N ARG A 201 -20.18 -34.06 -13.16
CA ARG A 201 -20.95 -32.86 -12.86
C ARG A 201 -20.49 -32.22 -11.57
N CYS A 202 -20.39 -30.90 -11.57
CA CYS A 202 -20.12 -30.10 -10.39
C CYS A 202 -21.05 -28.88 -10.33
N VAL A 203 -21.31 -28.38 -9.13
CA VAL A 203 -22.20 -27.24 -8.92
C VAL A 203 -21.47 -26.18 -8.09
N PHE A 204 -21.46 -24.97 -8.62
CA PHE A 204 -20.92 -23.77 -7.99
C PHE A 204 -22.06 -22.82 -7.64
N GLY A 205 -21.80 -21.84 -6.77
CA GLY A 205 -22.80 -20.82 -6.49
C GLY A 205 -22.27 -19.57 -5.82
N ALA A 206 -23.14 -18.56 -5.78
CA ALA A 206 -22.92 -17.30 -5.09
C ALA A 206 -24.21 -16.83 -4.41
N GLN A 207 -24.09 -16.28 -3.21
CA GLN A 207 -25.15 -15.55 -2.54
C GLN A 207 -24.64 -14.15 -2.23
N ILE A 208 -25.32 -13.13 -2.76
CA ILE A 208 -25.02 -11.73 -2.43
C ILE A 208 -25.90 -11.37 -1.24
N MET A 209 -25.27 -11.11 -0.10
CA MET A 209 -25.98 -10.79 1.13
C MET A 209 -26.27 -9.29 1.18
N GLU A 210 -25.27 -8.48 0.84
CA GLU A 210 -25.38 -7.02 0.75
C GLU A 210 -24.58 -6.52 -0.45
N ALA A 211 -25.10 -5.53 -1.15
CA ALA A 211 -24.33 -4.76 -2.12
C ALA A 211 -24.85 -3.33 -2.22
N PHE A 212 -23.94 -2.37 -2.31
CA PHE A 212 -24.28 -0.96 -2.46
C PHE A 212 -23.27 -0.24 -3.34
N ALA A 213 -23.79 0.70 -4.14
CA ALA A 213 -22.99 1.58 -4.97
C ALA A 213 -22.30 2.61 -4.07
N CYS A 214 -20.97 2.68 -4.15
CA CYS A 214 -20.21 3.74 -3.51
C CYS A 214 -20.44 5.03 -4.32
N LYS A 215 -21.06 6.04 -3.71
CA LYS A 215 -21.14 7.38 -4.32
C LYS A 215 -19.76 8.03 -4.26
N SER A 216 -19.12 8.19 -5.40
CA SER A 216 -17.92 9.04 -5.52
C SER A 216 -18.31 10.52 -5.56
N ASP A 217 -18.89 11.03 -4.48
CA ASP A 217 -19.26 12.45 -4.37
C ASP A 217 -18.15 13.31 -3.71
N LYS A 218 -16.96 12.75 -3.57
CA LYS A 218 -15.74 13.49 -3.24
C LYS A 218 -14.65 12.97 -4.16
N GLU A 219 -13.93 13.87 -4.83
CA GLU A 219 -12.59 13.54 -5.33
C GLU A 219 -11.84 12.96 -4.13
N GLY A 220 -11.71 11.62 -4.10
CA GLY A 220 -10.95 10.95 -3.07
C GLY A 220 -9.51 11.45 -3.15
N ILE A 221 -8.82 11.42 -2.00
CA ILE A 221 -7.38 11.62 -2.00
C ILE A 221 -6.80 10.54 -2.92
N HIS A 222 -6.24 10.96 -4.06
CA HIS A 222 -5.60 10.04 -4.99
C HIS A 222 -4.14 10.46 -5.19
N GLU A 223 -3.28 9.46 -5.29
CA GLU A 223 -1.85 9.64 -5.44
C GLU A 223 -1.46 9.35 -6.90
N SER A 224 -0.57 10.17 -7.46
CA SER A 224 -0.03 9.97 -8.80
C SER A 224 1.50 9.97 -8.76
N LEU A 225 2.11 8.89 -9.25
CA LEU A 225 3.55 8.81 -9.46
C LEU A 225 3.88 9.06 -10.94
N SER A 226 4.54 10.18 -11.23
CA SER A 226 5.02 10.55 -12.56
C SER A 226 6.50 10.22 -12.69
N LEU A 227 6.84 9.17 -13.45
CA LEU A 227 8.23 8.74 -13.65
C LEU A 227 8.92 9.55 -14.75
N ASN A 228 10.19 9.91 -14.52
CA ASN A 228 11.03 10.56 -15.49
C ASN A 228 11.50 9.57 -16.57
N LYS A 229 11.53 10.05 -17.82
CA LYS A 229 12.08 9.27 -18.95
C LYS A 229 13.60 9.28 -18.97
N ASP A 230 14.20 10.40 -18.56
CA ASP A 230 15.65 10.52 -18.44
C ASP A 230 16.06 10.15 -17.01
N LEU A 231 16.84 9.07 -16.91
CA LEU A 231 17.38 8.54 -15.67
C LEU A 231 18.91 8.65 -15.64
N THR A 232 19.47 9.60 -16.40
CA THR A 232 20.92 9.82 -16.45
C THR A 232 21.43 10.28 -15.08
N PRO A 233 22.39 9.57 -14.47
CA PRO A 233 22.95 9.98 -13.19
C PRO A 233 23.75 11.26 -13.32
N ARG A 234 23.47 12.22 -12.43
CA ARG A 234 24.34 13.37 -12.26
C ARG A 234 25.34 13.10 -11.14
N ILE A 235 26.62 13.14 -11.48
CA ILE A 235 27.73 13.00 -10.53
C ILE A 235 28.24 14.39 -10.16
N TYR A 236 28.39 14.64 -8.86
CA TYR A 236 28.98 15.83 -8.29
C TYR A 236 30.07 15.43 -7.30
N SER A 237 31.26 15.99 -7.47
CA SER A 237 32.45 15.69 -6.65
C SER A 237 32.85 16.93 -5.84
N TRP A 238 33.02 16.75 -4.54
CA TRP A 238 33.34 17.80 -3.59
C TRP A 238 34.65 17.52 -2.86
N VAL A 239 35.64 18.40 -3.07
CA VAL A 239 36.94 18.34 -2.40
C VAL A 239 36.87 19.12 -1.08
N ILE A 240 37.25 18.47 0.01
CA ILE A 240 37.21 19.02 1.36
C ILE A 240 38.62 19.02 1.92
N LYS A 241 39.13 20.18 2.31
CA LYS A 241 40.43 20.35 2.96
C LYS A 241 40.26 20.52 4.45
N ASP A 242 41.29 20.17 5.21
CA ASP A 242 41.35 20.33 6.66
C ASP A 242 40.17 19.65 7.40
N VAL A 243 39.67 18.54 6.87
CA VAL A 243 38.42 17.89 7.34
C VAL A 243 38.53 17.41 8.79
N SER A 244 39.72 16.97 9.22
CA SER A 244 39.95 16.53 10.60
C SER A 244 39.91 17.68 11.62
N LYS A 245 40.06 18.93 11.18
CA LYS A 245 40.07 20.11 12.06
C LYS A 245 38.67 20.67 12.30
N SER A 246 37.71 20.33 11.46
CA SER A 246 36.32 20.79 11.59
C SER A 246 35.56 19.98 12.63
N LYS A 247 34.87 20.66 13.54
CA LYS A 247 33.90 20.03 14.48
C LYS A 247 32.46 20.22 14.04
N ASP A 248 32.21 21.25 13.24
CA ASP A 248 30.90 21.60 12.73
C ASP A 248 30.62 20.95 11.37
N LYS A 249 29.35 20.98 10.99
CA LYS A 249 28.87 20.53 9.67
C LYS A 249 29.51 21.34 8.56
N LEU A 250 30.04 20.64 7.55
CA LEU A 250 30.52 21.19 6.30
C LEU A 250 29.45 21.03 5.22
N ILE A 251 29.30 22.03 4.35
CA ILE A 251 28.28 22.08 3.30
C ILE A 251 28.97 22.28 1.95
N SER A 252 28.61 21.46 0.95
CA SER A 252 29.10 21.62 -0.41
C SER A 252 28.44 22.78 -1.14
N GLY A 253 29.00 23.17 -2.30
CA GLY A 253 28.23 23.94 -3.29
C GLY A 253 26.98 23.17 -3.76
N ALA A 254 25.97 23.91 -4.20
CA ALA A 254 24.76 23.32 -4.78
C ALA A 254 25.02 22.81 -6.21
N PHE A 255 24.36 21.72 -6.59
CA PHE A 255 24.40 21.16 -7.93
C PHE A 255 23.01 20.72 -8.39
N GLU A 256 22.74 20.85 -9.68
CA GLU A 256 21.45 20.50 -10.27
C GLU A 256 21.44 19.05 -10.74
N ALA A 257 20.38 18.30 -10.39
CA ALA A 257 20.09 16.98 -10.93
C ALA A 257 18.58 16.77 -11.04
N GLY A 258 18.11 16.39 -12.24
CA GLY A 258 16.69 16.10 -12.51
C GLY A 258 15.75 17.28 -12.25
N GLY A 259 16.22 18.52 -12.42
CA GLY A 259 15.43 19.74 -12.17
C GLY A 259 15.36 20.19 -10.70
N TYR A 260 16.12 19.56 -9.81
CA TYR A 260 16.21 19.91 -8.38
C TYR A 260 17.63 20.28 -8.00
N ASN A 261 17.76 21.14 -6.97
CA ASN A 261 19.04 21.56 -6.44
C ASN A 261 19.40 20.72 -5.23
N TRP A 262 20.63 20.22 -5.24
CA TRP A 262 21.15 19.31 -4.23
C TRP A 262 22.42 19.86 -3.61
N CYS A 263 22.67 19.55 -2.35
CA CYS A 263 23.98 19.74 -1.73
C CYS A 263 24.32 18.53 -0.83
N ILE A 264 25.61 18.40 -0.50
CA ILE A 264 26.12 17.38 0.40
C ILE A 264 26.41 18.05 1.74
N TRP A 265 25.89 17.46 2.82
CA TRP A 265 26.31 17.79 4.17
C TRP A 265 27.24 16.70 4.69
N LEU A 266 28.43 17.12 5.12
CA LEU A 266 29.37 16.26 5.83
C LEU A 266 29.43 16.69 7.29
N TYR A 267 29.20 15.74 8.19
CA TYR A 267 29.37 15.91 9.61
C TYR A 267 30.66 15.19 10.01
N PRO A 268 31.74 15.92 10.35
CA PRO A 268 32.98 15.33 10.84
C PRO A 268 32.74 14.46 12.06
N ASN A 269 31.81 14.85 12.94
CA ASN A 269 31.41 14.04 14.09
C ASN A 269 29.90 14.17 14.30
N VAL A 270 29.17 13.06 14.23
CA VAL A 270 27.72 13.04 14.47
C VAL A 270 27.47 12.75 15.94
N ALA A 271 26.66 13.56 16.64
CA ALA A 271 26.41 13.42 18.08
C ALA A 271 25.95 12.00 18.50
N THR A 272 25.16 11.34 17.65
CA THR A 272 24.62 9.98 17.88
C THR A 272 25.63 8.87 17.56
N SER A 273 26.75 9.19 16.91
CA SER A 273 27.75 8.23 16.43
C SER A 273 29.14 8.85 16.57
N LYS A 274 29.62 8.90 17.82
CA LYS A 274 30.97 9.38 18.13
C LYS A 274 32.00 8.67 17.26
N ASP A 275 32.92 9.45 16.72
CA ASP A 275 34.05 9.01 15.90
C ASP A 275 33.68 8.42 14.53
N CYS A 276 32.51 8.79 13.99
CA CYS A 276 32.13 8.48 12.61
C CYS A 276 31.84 9.74 11.79
N LEU A 277 32.22 9.68 10.51
CA LEU A 277 31.76 10.63 9.50
C LEU A 277 30.28 10.37 9.18
N GLY A 278 29.48 11.43 9.22
CA GLY A 278 28.14 11.44 8.67
C GLY A 278 28.13 12.11 7.30
N VAL A 279 27.45 11.52 6.32
CA VAL A 279 27.33 12.09 4.96
C VAL A 279 25.88 12.02 4.52
N PHE A 280 25.32 13.16 4.09
CA PHE A 280 23.92 13.31 3.73
C PHE A 280 23.77 14.05 2.40
N LEU A 281 22.79 13.63 1.62
CA LEU A 281 22.29 14.37 0.48
C LEU A 281 21.10 15.22 0.93
N ILE A 282 21.09 16.48 0.52
CA ILE A 282 20.08 17.46 0.89
C ILE A 282 19.48 18.04 -0.38
N MET A 283 18.16 18.12 -0.44
CA MET A 283 17.45 18.89 -1.46
C MET A 283 17.37 20.34 -0.99
N ASP A 284 18.19 21.20 -1.59
CA ASP A 284 18.36 22.61 -1.22
C ASP A 284 17.08 23.43 -1.44
N ASN A 285 16.34 23.12 -2.51
CA ASN A 285 15.07 23.77 -2.83
C ASN A 285 13.82 23.03 -2.31
N ALA A 286 13.96 22.15 -1.30
CA ALA A 286 12.83 21.38 -0.77
C ALA A 286 11.70 22.24 -0.20
N ALA A 287 12.02 23.42 0.35
CA ALA A 287 11.01 24.35 0.87
C ALA A 287 10.09 24.93 -0.22
N SER A 288 10.48 24.84 -1.49
CA SER A 288 9.67 25.26 -2.63
C SER A 288 8.70 24.17 -3.11
N LEU A 289 8.81 22.93 -2.61
CA LEU A 289 7.86 21.87 -2.91
C LEU A 289 6.52 22.11 -2.21
N SER A 290 5.41 21.79 -2.90
CA SER A 290 4.12 21.76 -2.24
C SER A 290 4.11 20.67 -1.15
N SER A 291 3.31 20.85 -0.09
CA SER A 291 3.17 19.85 0.98
C SER A 291 2.57 18.52 0.53
N LYS A 292 2.03 18.48 -0.69
CA LYS A 292 1.44 17.31 -1.35
C LYS A 292 2.40 16.62 -2.33
N THR A 293 3.62 17.16 -2.52
CA THR A 293 4.60 16.65 -3.49
C THR A 293 5.81 16.04 -2.79
N SER A 294 6.21 14.87 -3.27
CA SER A 294 7.48 14.23 -2.93
C SER A 294 8.24 13.85 -4.20
N VAL A 295 9.56 13.83 -4.14
CA VAL A 295 10.44 13.55 -5.28
C VAL A 295 11.17 12.25 -4.99
N TYR A 296 10.97 11.26 -5.85
CA TYR A 296 11.56 9.93 -5.70
C TYR A 296 12.94 9.89 -6.35
N VAL A 297 13.97 9.61 -5.55
CA VAL A 297 15.36 9.75 -5.96
C VAL A 297 16.16 8.50 -5.62
N ASP A 298 16.92 8.02 -6.59
CA ASP A 298 17.96 7.01 -6.41
C ASP A 298 19.30 7.74 -6.36
N PHE A 299 20.00 7.65 -5.23
CA PHE A 299 21.28 8.32 -5.09
C PHE A 299 22.30 7.46 -4.37
N SER A 300 23.57 7.79 -4.61
CA SER A 300 24.69 7.23 -3.88
C SER A 300 25.61 8.30 -3.36
N LEU A 301 26.11 8.10 -2.14
CA LEU A 301 27.17 8.90 -1.53
C LEU A 301 28.44 8.06 -1.50
N CYS A 302 29.56 8.66 -1.88
CA CYS A 302 30.82 7.96 -2.06
C CYS A 302 31.99 8.76 -1.47
N LEU A 303 32.81 8.13 -0.63
CA LEU A 303 34.10 8.68 -0.20
C LEU A 303 35.20 8.03 -1.05
N LEU A 304 35.98 8.84 -1.78
CA LEU A 304 36.97 8.33 -2.70
C LEU A 304 38.25 7.89 -1.99
N ASP A 305 38.66 6.64 -2.23
CA ASP A 305 40.04 6.20 -2.07
C ASP A 305 40.93 6.81 -3.18
N LEU A 306 41.87 7.66 -2.79
CA LEU A 306 42.80 8.40 -3.64
C LEU A 306 44.04 7.61 -4.05
N HIS A 307 44.20 6.36 -3.58
CA HIS A 307 45.33 5.49 -3.90
C HIS A 307 44.95 4.34 -4.83
N ASN A 308 43.95 3.55 -4.47
CA ASN A 308 43.71 2.24 -5.08
C ASN A 308 42.32 2.10 -5.73
N ALA A 309 41.57 3.19 -5.82
CA ALA A 309 40.19 3.22 -6.32
C ALA A 309 39.19 2.33 -5.56
N ASN A 310 39.52 1.88 -4.33
CA ASN A 310 38.62 1.12 -3.47
C ASN A 310 37.69 2.06 -2.69
N HIS A 311 36.86 2.80 -3.42
CA HIS A 311 35.99 3.82 -2.85
C HIS A 311 34.93 3.23 -1.91
N ARG A 312 34.55 3.98 -0.87
CA ARG A 312 33.43 3.63 0.00
C ARG A 312 32.15 4.25 -0.55
N LYS A 313 31.30 3.45 -1.18
CA LYS A 313 30.03 3.88 -1.76
C LYS A 313 28.83 3.24 -1.06
N LEU A 314 27.81 4.04 -0.76
CA LEU A 314 26.50 3.58 -0.30
C LEU A 314 25.41 4.16 -1.20
N THR A 315 24.48 3.32 -1.64
CA THR A 315 23.37 3.67 -2.55
C THR A 315 22.04 3.40 -1.87
N VAL A 316 21.08 4.32 -2.02
CA VAL A 316 19.75 4.24 -1.42
C VAL A 316 18.72 4.97 -2.29
N LYS A 317 17.46 4.55 -2.20
CA LYS A 317 16.32 5.28 -2.76
C LYS A 317 15.58 5.98 -1.65
N HIS A 318 15.19 7.23 -1.86
CA HIS A 318 14.46 8.02 -0.87
C HIS A 318 13.41 8.93 -1.52
N LEU A 319 12.34 9.24 -0.78
CA LEU A 319 11.37 10.27 -1.14
C LEU A 319 11.70 11.57 -0.41
N PHE A 320 12.22 12.53 -1.17
CA PHE A 320 12.49 13.87 -0.66
C PHE A 320 11.22 14.72 -0.71
N SER A 321 10.94 15.46 0.35
CA SER A 321 9.80 16.38 0.42
C SER A 321 10.15 17.61 1.24
N SER A 322 9.25 18.59 1.29
CA SER A 322 9.42 19.76 2.17
C SER A 322 9.58 19.38 3.65
N LYS A 323 9.09 18.21 4.08
CA LYS A 323 9.24 17.67 5.44
C LYS A 323 10.41 16.71 5.60
N SER A 324 10.93 16.16 4.49
CA SER A 324 12.06 15.22 4.46
C SER A 324 13.07 15.70 3.41
N ALA A 325 13.67 16.85 3.66
CA ALA A 325 14.60 17.49 2.73
C ALA A 325 16.00 16.84 2.72
N SER A 326 16.27 15.90 3.63
CA SER A 326 17.59 15.31 3.82
C SER A 326 17.51 13.80 4.06
N TRP A 327 18.49 13.08 3.52
CA TRP A 327 18.69 11.67 3.80
C TRP A 327 20.16 11.27 3.64
N GLY A 328 20.63 10.34 4.46
CA GLY A 328 22.02 9.94 4.45
C GLY A 328 22.37 8.99 5.57
N PHE A 329 23.66 8.90 5.87
CA PHE A 329 24.22 7.92 6.79
C PHE A 329 24.95 8.62 7.92
N THR A 330 24.49 8.40 9.16
CA THR A 330 25.14 8.91 10.38
C THR A 330 26.46 8.20 10.67
N LYS A 331 26.59 6.94 10.22
CA LYS A 331 27.79 6.10 10.32
C LYS A 331 28.29 5.73 8.92
N PHE A 332 28.71 6.73 8.13
CA PHE A 332 29.18 6.47 6.77
C PHE A 332 30.52 5.71 6.79
N LEU A 333 31.48 6.18 7.60
CA LEU A 333 32.76 5.54 7.85
C LEU A 333 33.36 6.02 9.19
N SER A 334 34.07 5.17 9.94
CA SER A 334 34.71 5.59 11.19
C SER A 334 35.99 6.41 10.95
N TRP A 335 36.35 7.31 11.86
CA TRP A 335 37.60 8.08 11.76
C TRP A 335 38.84 7.21 11.72
N LYS A 336 38.83 6.08 12.44
CA LYS A 336 39.90 5.08 12.38
C LYS A 336 40.14 4.58 10.95
N GLU A 337 39.06 4.36 10.20
CA GLU A 337 39.12 3.90 8.82
C GLU A 337 39.48 5.04 7.85
N VAL A 338 39.00 6.25 8.10
CA VAL A 338 39.30 7.44 7.28
C VAL A 338 40.77 7.82 7.39
N GLN A 339 41.34 7.77 8.59
CA GLN A 339 42.73 8.14 8.89
C GLN A 339 43.74 7.04 8.57
N ASP A 340 43.29 5.81 8.28
CA ASP A 340 44.18 4.72 7.89
C ASP A 340 44.83 5.03 6.53
N PRO A 341 46.15 5.30 6.48
CA PRO A 341 46.81 5.69 5.23
C PRO A 341 46.74 4.59 4.16
N SER A 342 46.55 3.32 4.54
CA SER A 342 46.41 2.22 3.59
C SER A 342 45.09 2.24 2.81
N ARG A 343 44.09 2.98 3.30
CA ARG A 343 42.74 3.06 2.71
C ARG A 343 42.54 4.25 1.77
N GLY A 344 43.43 5.25 1.84
CA GLY A 344 43.47 6.36 0.89
C GLY A 344 42.31 7.34 0.92
N PHE A 345 41.45 7.32 1.94
CA PHE A 345 40.32 8.25 2.05
C PHE A 345 40.71 9.66 2.48
N LEU A 346 41.90 9.83 3.03
CA LEU A 346 42.42 11.09 3.53
C LEU A 346 43.88 11.23 3.12
N LEU A 347 44.19 12.24 2.31
CA LEU A 347 45.55 12.59 1.88
C LEU A 347 45.79 14.07 2.16
N ASP A 348 46.84 14.39 2.92
CA ASP A 348 47.14 15.78 3.34
C ASP A 348 45.92 16.49 3.96
N ASP A 349 45.20 15.78 4.84
CA ASP A 349 43.94 16.20 5.46
C ASP A 349 42.84 16.63 4.47
N THR A 350 42.93 16.11 3.24
CA THR A 350 41.99 16.34 2.15
C THR A 350 41.26 15.05 1.80
N CYS A 351 39.94 15.11 1.68
CA CYS A 351 39.11 14.01 1.19
C CYS A 351 38.19 14.47 0.06
N ILE A 352 37.68 13.53 -0.72
CA ILE A 352 36.73 13.80 -1.81
C ILE A 352 35.46 12.98 -1.57
N VAL A 353 34.34 13.69 -1.51
CA VAL A 353 33.01 13.09 -1.42
C VAL A 353 32.29 13.29 -2.76
N GLU A 354 31.73 12.22 -3.30
CA GLU A 354 30.90 12.27 -4.49
C GLU A 354 29.44 11.91 -4.18
N ALA A 355 28.52 12.62 -4.82
CA ALA A 355 27.11 12.25 -4.90
C ALA A 355 26.79 11.90 -6.36
N SER A 356 26.16 10.75 -6.58
CA SER A 356 25.50 10.41 -7.84
C SER A 356 24.00 10.44 -7.60
N VAL A 357 23.27 11.28 -8.32
CA VAL A 357 21.83 11.51 -8.11
C VAL A 357 21.05 11.23 -9.40
N VAL A 358 20.00 10.41 -9.29
CA VAL A 358 19.02 10.15 -10.35
C VAL A 358 17.63 10.43 -9.80
N VAL A 359 16.93 11.39 -10.39
CA VAL A 359 15.53 11.66 -10.03
C VAL A 359 14.63 10.73 -10.83
N LEU A 360 14.04 9.75 -10.15
CA LEU A 360 13.20 8.73 -10.76
C LEU A 360 11.82 9.26 -11.14
N GLY A 361 11.28 10.20 -10.36
CA GLY A 361 9.95 10.75 -10.62
C GLY A 361 9.43 11.61 -9.48
N VAL A 362 8.19 12.08 -9.66
CA VAL A 362 7.47 12.93 -8.70
C VAL A 362 6.20 12.22 -8.27
N ASP A 363 6.04 12.11 -6.96
CA ASP A 363 4.83 11.63 -6.30
C ASP A 363 3.98 12.85 -5.87
N THR A 364 2.68 12.82 -6.16
CA THR A 364 1.75 13.92 -5.86
C THR A 364 0.42 13.38 -5.35
N ILE A 365 0.02 13.87 -4.19
CA ILE A 365 -1.32 13.66 -3.61
C ILE A 365 -2.25 14.75 -4.15
N HIS A 366 -3.42 14.39 -4.67
CA HIS A 366 -4.43 15.34 -5.18
C HIS A 366 -5.53 15.59 -4.15
#